data_AF-A0A1H8IBP7-F1
#
_entry.id   AF-A0A1H8IBP7-F1
#
_cell.length_a   1.000
_cell.length_b   1.000
_cell.length_c   1.000
_cell.angle_alpha   90.00
_cell.angle_beta   90.00
_cell.angle_gamma   90.00
#
_symmetry.space_group_name_H-M   'P 1'
#
loop_
_entity.id
_entity.type
_entity.pdbx_description
1 polymer ?
#
loop_
_entity_poly.entity_id
_entity_poly.type
_entity_poly.pdbx_seq_one_letter_code
_entity_poly.pdbx_strand_id
1 'polypeptide(L)' 'MNANAMLRFFLRKVLHIGVSKGIDRAYGAGKAKKDMTPEERRRHQAARKNANRSKQALKMMRKIGRFR' A
#
# COMPACT_ATOMS: atom_id res chain seq x y z
N MET A 1 -23.32 -8.98 -10.65
CA MET A 1 -21.89 -8.66 -10.89
C MET A 1 -21.48 -9.30 -12.20
N ASN A 2 -20.98 -8.52 -13.16
CA ASN A 2 -20.64 -9.02 -14.48
C ASN A 2 -19.34 -9.86 -14.42
N ALA A 3 -19.18 -10.88 -15.27
CA ALA A 3 -18.01 -11.77 -15.26
C ALA A 3 -16.65 -11.03 -15.28
N ASN A 4 -16.59 -9.90 -15.99
CA ASN A 4 -15.42 -9.01 -16.04
C ASN A 4 -15.11 -8.38 -14.67
N ALA A 5 -16.12 -8.02 -13.88
CA ALA A 5 -15.92 -7.49 -12.53
C ALA A 5 -15.41 -8.56 -11.56
N MET A 6 -15.88 -9.81 -11.69
CA MET A 6 -15.38 -10.94 -10.90
C MET A 6 -13.92 -11.27 -11.21
N LEU A 7 -13.55 -11.34 -12.49
CA LEU A 7 -12.17 -11.58 -12.90
C LEU A 7 -11.22 -10.49 -12.38
N ARG A 8 -11.61 -9.22 -12.52
CA ARG A 8 -10.84 -8.08 -11.98
C ARG A 8 -10.69 -8.15 -10.47
N PHE A 9 -11.74 -8.58 -9.76
CA PHE A 9 -11.71 -8.74 -8.32
C PHE A 9 -10.76 -9.85 -7.90
N PHE A 10 -10.83 -11.01 -8.56
CA PHE A 10 -9.95 -12.15 -8.32
C PHE A 10 -8.49 -11.81 -8.61
N LEU A 11 -8.21 -11.22 -9.77
CA LEU A 11 -6.86 -10.83 -10.17
C LEU A 11 -6.25 -9.83 -9.18
N ARG A 12 -7.03 -8.82 -8.75
CA ARG A 12 -6.60 -7.89 -7.70
C ARG A 12 -6.26 -8.60 -6.41
N LYS A 13 -7.10 -9.54 -5.98
CA LYS A 13 -6.93 -10.24 -4.70
C LYS A 13 -5.70 -11.15 -4.74
N VAL A 14 -5.49 -11.87 -5.84
CA VAL A 14 -4.33 -12.75 -6.04
C VAL A 14 -3.03 -11.94 -6.09
N LEU A 15 -2.98 -10.86 -6.87
CA LEU A 15 -1.82 -9.99 -6.94
C LEU A 15 -1.52 -9.36 -5.57
N HIS A 16 -2.55 -8.93 -4.84
CA HIS A 16 -2.37 -8.38 -3.50
C HIS A 16 -1.76 -9.40 -2.53
N ILE A 17 -2.28 -10.63 -2.51
CA ILE A 17 -1.76 -11.71 -1.66
C ILE A 17 -0.33 -12.09 -2.09
N GLY A 18 -0.07 -12.20 -3.38
CA GLY A 18 1.24 -12.58 -3.92
C GLY A 18 2.32 -11.53 -3.63
N VAL A 19 2.01 -10.24 -3.81
CA VAL A 19 2.93 -9.15 -3.50
C VAL A 19 3.17 -9.03 -2.00
N SER A 20 2.11 -9.07 -1.17
CA SER A 20 2.27 -9.00 0.28
C SER A 20 3.08 -10.17 0.82
N LYS A 21 2.76 -11.42 0.44
CA LYS A 21 3.53 -12.59 0.86
C LYS A 21 4.94 -12.61 0.28
N GLY A 22 5.13 -12.11 -0.94
CA GLY A 22 6.44 -12.00 -1.57
C GLY A 22 7.35 -11.01 -0.85
N ILE A 23 6.81 -9.84 -0.48
CA ILE A 23 7.52 -8.84 0.32
C ILE A 23 7.79 -9.37 1.72
N ASP A 24 6.83 -10.00 2.39
CA ASP A 24 7.02 -10.60 3.72
C ASP A 24 8.04 -11.74 3.70
N ARG A 25 8.14 -12.50 2.60
CA ARG A 25 9.14 -13.57 2.44
C ARG A 25 10.52 -13.03 2.07
N ALA A 26 10.60 -11.95 1.28
CA ALA A 26 11.85 -11.36 0.84
C ALA A 26 12.47 -10.42 1.89
N TYR A 27 11.64 -9.72 2.67
CA TYR A 27 12.06 -8.69 3.62
C TYR A 27 11.67 -8.99 5.08
N GLY A 28 11.03 -10.14 5.34
CA GLY A 28 10.43 -10.46 6.64
C GLY A 28 9.09 -9.74 6.83
N ALA A 29 8.15 -10.36 7.56
CA ALA A 29 6.91 -9.69 7.96
C ALA A 29 7.24 -8.33 8.58
N GLY A 30 6.67 -7.25 8.04
CA GLY A 30 7.02 -5.88 8.47
C GLY A 30 7.03 -5.78 9.99
N LYS A 31 8.21 -5.52 10.58
CA LYS A 31 8.43 -5.57 12.04
C LYS A 31 7.31 -4.79 12.76
N ALA A 32 6.77 -5.31 13.85
CA ALA A 32 5.84 -4.51 14.64
C ALA A 32 6.62 -3.30 15.19
N LYS A 33 5.96 -2.14 15.37
CA LYS A 33 6.64 -0.92 15.87
C LYS A 33 7.41 -1.13 17.18
N LYS A 34 6.98 -2.12 17.98
CA LYS A 34 7.59 -2.55 19.25
C LYS A 34 8.93 -3.29 19.06
N ASP A 35 9.11 -3.94 17.91
CA ASP A 35 10.29 -4.74 17.58
C ASP A 35 11.27 -3.99 16.65
N MET A 36 10.99 -2.71 16.35
CA MET A 36 11.84 -1.85 15.54
C MET A 36 12.87 -1.14 16.42
N THR A 37 14.12 -1.15 15.96
CA THR A 37 15.17 -0.30 16.55
C THR A 37 14.82 1.19 16.35
N PRO A 38 15.39 2.12 17.15
CA PRO A 38 15.14 3.55 17.01
C PRO A 38 15.44 4.09 15.61
N GLU A 39 16.45 3.55 14.94
CA GLU A 39 16.83 3.93 13.58
C GLU A 39 15.83 3.43 12.53
N GLU A 40 15.41 2.16 12.62
CA GLU A 40 14.39 1.59 11.75
C GLU A 40 13.08 2.36 11.89
N ARG A 41 12.72 2.76 13.11
CA ARG A 41 11.53 3.57 13.39
C ARG A 41 11.60 4.93 12.70
N ARG A 42 12.77 5.59 12.65
CA ARG A 42 12.96 6.86 11.94
C ARG A 42 12.78 6.69 10.43
N ARG A 43 13.36 5.64 9.84
CA ARG A 43 13.20 5.31 8.41
C ARG A 43 11.73 5.05 8.05
N HIS A 44 11.03 4.27 8.88
CA HIS A 44 9.60 4.02 8.70
C HIS A 44 8.75 5.29 8.83
N GLN A 45 9.08 6.18 9.76
CA GLN A 45 8.38 7.46 9.90
C GLN A 45 8.58 8.36 8.67
N ALA A 46 9.80 8.43 8.14
CA ALA A 46 10.10 9.17 6.91
C ALA A 46 9.30 8.59 5.72
N ALA A 47 9.31 7.26 5.56
CA ALA A 47 8.52 6.57 4.54
C ALA A 47 7.01 6.84 4.69
N ARG A 48 6.46 6.81 5.91
CA ARG A 48 5.04 7.14 6.17
C ARG A 48 4.71 8.59 5.82
N LYS A 49 5.59 9.55 6.13
CA LYS A 49 5.38 10.97 5.77
C LYS A 49 5.28 11.13 4.26
N ASN A 50 6.19 10.51 3.51
CA ASN A 50 6.16 10.54 2.05
C ASN A 50 4.89 9.89 1.50
N ALA A 51 4.53 8.70 1.99
CA ALA A 51 3.31 8.00 1.58
C ALA A 51 2.03 8.82 1.86
N ASN A 52 1.97 9.53 2.99
CA ASN A 52 0.83 10.38 3.33
C ASN A 52 0.70 11.58 2.39
N ARG A 53 1.81 12.23 2.03
CA ARG A 53 1.82 13.32 1.03
C ARG A 53 1.35 12.83 -0.34
N SER A 54 1.85 11.68 -0.79
CA SER A 54 1.39 11.06 -2.04
C SER A 54 -0.10 10.71 -2.00
N LYS A 55 -0.62 10.20 -0.87
CA LYS A 55 -2.06 9.95 -0.70
C LYS A 55 -2.89 11.23 -0.78
N GLN A 56 -2.41 12.33 -0.21
CA GLN A 56 -3.09 13.63 -0.29
C GLN A 56 -3.13 14.14 -1.74
N ALA A 57 -2.01 14.06 -2.45
CA ALA A 57 -1.93 14.41 -3.86
C ALA A 57 -2.90 13.57 -4.71
N LEU A 58 -2.94 12.25 -4.51
CA LEU A 58 -3.88 11.36 -5.19
C LEU A 58 -5.34 11.66 -4.84
N LYS A 59 -5.64 12.03 -3.59
CA LYS A 59 -7.00 12.45 -3.19
C LYS A 59 -7.41 13.74 -3.89
N MET A 60 -6.52 14.73 -3.96
CA MET A 60 -6.75 15.95 -4.72
C MET A 60 -6.95 15.64 -6.21
N MET A 61 -6.09 14.83 -6.81
CA MET A 61 -6.20 14.43 -8.21
C MET A 61 -7.52 13.73 -8.49
N ARG A 62 -7.96 12.81 -7.61
CA ARG A 62 -9.29 12.19 -7.71
C ARG A 62 -10.44 13.19 -7.57
N LYS A 63 -10.29 14.18 -6.69
CA LYS A 63 -11.31 15.22 -6.49
C LYS A 63 -11.43 16.09 -7.73
N ILE A 64 -10.30 16.57 -8.26
CA ILE A 64 -10.21 17.42 -9.46
C ILE A 64 -10.69 16.66 -10.70
N GLY A 65 -10.25 15.42 -10.90
CA GLY A 65 -10.68 14.58 -12.01
C GLY A 65 -12.13 14.13 -11.96
N ARG A 66 -12.84 14.36 -10.86
CA ARG A 66 -14.30 14.10 -10.72
C ARG A 66 -15.16 15.32 -11.06
N PHE A 67 -14.57 16.52 -11.12
CA PHE A 67 -15.24 17.76 -11.53
C PHE A 67 -14.97 18.10 -13.00
N ARG A 68 -14.47 17.13 -13.77
CA ARG A 68 -14.21 17.22 -15.21
C ARG A 68 -15.08 16.20 -15.94
#